data_AF-A0A8T5TDK3-F1
#
_entry.id   AF-A0A8T5TDK3-F1
#
_cell.length_a   1.000
_cell.length_b   1.000
_cell.length_c   1.000
_cell.angle_alpha   90.00
_cell.angle_beta   90.00
_cell.angle_gamma   90.00
#
_symmetry.space_group_name_H-M   'P 1'
#
loop_
_entity.id
_entity.type
_entity.pdbx_description
1 polymer ?
#
loop_
_entity_poly.entity_id
_entity_poly.type
_entity_poly.pdbx_seq_one_letter_code
_entity_poly.pdbx_strand_id
1 'polypeptide(L)'
;MIKNVYILRTNGMLLYSKNFIKQKYDDNLLIGFFTSIVNFSREALDSIVKFVDLGEDNKLILEPKPEEKIFGAAIVSSKDNTLLVSKILGNILQDFIDDFSPDYLIDTKSMRKVDIIAKENLKRKTAPSLRIRLIETWLILIPLGILLTFLNIMATEYFVSSLYYRFFSMDEILISIIPQVVIISLVELILVFGIANFISGYITLNLRIAALNTLLYFGYILIFYFISVKPVLGIIIITFFPFIIIASLVASYVGHILALQKKTLK
;
A
#
# COMPACT_ATOMS: atom_id res chain seq x y z
N MET A 1 -4.86 -7.95 -6.52
CA MET A 1 -6.30 -8.09 -6.27
C MET A 1 -6.77 -9.47 -6.74
N ILE A 2 -7.48 -10.21 -5.89
CA ILE A 2 -8.18 -11.44 -6.30
C ILE A 2 -9.37 -11.04 -7.18
N LYS A 3 -9.40 -11.57 -8.40
CA LYS A 3 -10.44 -11.30 -9.40
C LYS A 3 -11.57 -12.33 -9.28
N ASN A 4 -11.20 -13.62 -9.23
CA ASN A 4 -12.15 -14.71 -9.08
C ASN A 4 -11.61 -15.77 -8.11
N VAL A 5 -12.52 -16.42 -7.38
CA VAL A 5 -12.24 -17.57 -6.53
C VAL A 5 -13.21 -18.69 -6.88
N TYR A 6 -12.69 -19.91 -6.98
CA TYR A 6 -13.44 -21.12 -7.23
C TYR A 6 -13.02 -22.19 -6.20
N ILE A 7 -13.98 -22.99 -5.75
CA ILE A 7 -13.74 -24.21 -4.99
C ILE A 7 -14.36 -25.34 -5.80
N LEU A 8 -13.54 -26.34 -6.11
CA LEU A 8 -13.84 -27.40 -7.05
C LEU A 8 -13.48 -28.75 -6.44
N ARG A 9 -14.25 -29.78 -6.74
CA ARG A 9 -13.79 -31.16 -6.56
C ARG A 9 -12.82 -31.52 -7.67
N THR A 10 -11.93 -32.48 -7.42
CA THR A 10 -10.98 -32.98 -8.44
C THR A 10 -11.65 -33.58 -9.67
N ASN A 11 -12.93 -33.92 -9.61
CA ASN A 11 -13.72 -34.39 -10.75
C ASN A 11 -14.34 -33.25 -11.60
N GLY A 12 -14.06 -31.99 -11.27
CA GLY A 12 -14.58 -30.81 -11.98
C GLY A 12 -15.93 -30.31 -11.49
N MET A 13 -16.51 -30.88 -10.43
CA MET A 13 -17.74 -30.35 -9.83
C MET A 13 -17.46 -29.01 -9.12
N LEU A 14 -18.15 -27.95 -9.54
CA LEU A 14 -18.11 -26.65 -8.89
C LEU A 14 -18.87 -26.69 -7.56
N LEU A 15 -18.18 -26.35 -6.48
CA LEU A 15 -18.77 -26.20 -5.14
C LEU A 15 -19.08 -24.73 -4.87
N TYR A 16 -18.17 -23.83 -5.24
CA TYR A 16 -18.34 -22.40 -5.02
C TYR A 16 -17.63 -21.60 -6.10
N SER A 17 -18.25 -20.52 -6.57
CA SER A 17 -17.58 -19.50 -7.37
C SER A 17 -17.92 -18.10 -6.87
N LYS A 18 -16.92 -17.23 -6.90
CA LYS A 18 -17.09 -15.81 -6.62
C LYS A 18 -16.30 -14.98 -7.60
N ASN A 19 -17.02 -14.11 -8.30
CA ASN A 19 -16.42 -13.09 -9.13
C ASN A 19 -16.45 -11.73 -8.39
N PHE A 20 -15.29 -11.11 -8.24
CA PHE A 20 -15.11 -9.80 -7.61
C PHE A 20 -14.99 -8.66 -8.63
N ILE A 21 -14.88 -8.98 -9.92
CA ILE A 21 -14.78 -8.02 -11.02
C ILE A 21 -16.06 -8.00 -11.86
N LYS A 22 -16.26 -6.93 -12.64
CA LYS A 22 -17.42 -6.81 -13.55
C LYS A 22 -17.32 -7.74 -14.76
N GLN A 23 -16.11 -8.10 -15.17
CA GLN A 23 -15.89 -8.97 -16.32
C GLN A 23 -16.24 -10.40 -15.93
N LYS A 24 -17.24 -10.97 -16.61
CA LYS A 24 -17.60 -12.37 -16.44
C LYS A 24 -16.76 -13.21 -17.38
N TYR A 25 -16.02 -14.15 -16.81
CA TYR A 25 -15.51 -15.29 -17.56
C TYR A 25 -16.62 -16.31 -17.70
N ASP A 26 -16.54 -17.16 -18.72
CA ASP A 26 -17.38 -18.35 -18.80
C ASP A 26 -16.88 -19.36 -17.75
N ASP A 27 -17.68 -19.55 -16.70
CA ASP A 27 -17.32 -20.44 -15.59
C ASP A 27 -17.10 -21.88 -16.09
N ASN A 28 -17.84 -22.36 -17.09
CA ASN A 28 -17.67 -23.72 -17.61
C ASN A 28 -16.31 -23.90 -18.29
N LEU A 29 -15.87 -22.89 -19.05
CA LEU A 29 -14.57 -22.89 -19.69
C LEU A 29 -13.45 -22.90 -18.64
N LEU A 30 -13.57 -22.06 -17.61
CA LEU A 30 -12.57 -21.99 -16.54
C LEU A 30 -12.51 -23.29 -15.73
N ILE A 31 -13.67 -23.89 -15.41
CA ILE A 31 -13.73 -25.18 -14.72
C ILE A 31 -13.01 -26.27 -15.54
N GLY A 32 -13.30 -26.34 -16.83
CA GLY A 32 -12.64 -27.29 -17.74
C GLY A 32 -11.13 -27.07 -17.79
N PHE A 33 -10.71 -25.81 -17.90
CA PHE A 33 -9.29 -25.44 -17.90
C PHE A 33 -8.58 -25.81 -16.60
N PHE A 34 -9.15 -25.46 -15.44
CA PHE A 34 -8.55 -25.76 -14.13
C PHE A 34 -8.45 -27.27 -13.89
N THR A 35 -9.53 -28.01 -14.19
CA THR A 35 -9.56 -29.47 -14.02
C THR A 35 -8.54 -30.15 -14.94
N SER A 36 -8.40 -29.65 -16.17
CA SER A 36 -7.39 -30.15 -17.12
C SER A 36 -5.97 -29.91 -16.61
N ILE A 37 -5.67 -28.71 -16.08
CA ILE A 37 -4.35 -28.42 -15.49
C ILE A 37 -4.07 -29.33 -14.28
N VAL A 38 -5.04 -29.47 -13.37
CA VAL A 38 -4.88 -30.30 -12.17
C VAL A 38 -4.62 -31.76 -12.55
N ASN A 39 -5.40 -32.31 -13.50
CA ASN A 39 -5.22 -33.69 -13.95
C ASN A 39 -3.90 -33.89 -14.68
N PHE A 40 -3.58 -33.01 -15.63
CA PHE A 40 -2.33 -33.06 -16.39
C PHE A 40 -1.11 -32.93 -15.46
N SER A 41 -1.13 -31.98 -14.54
CA SER A 41 -0.01 -31.78 -13.60
C SER A 41 0.18 -32.98 -12.68
N ARG A 42 -0.91 -33.56 -12.18
CA ARG A 42 -0.83 -34.78 -11.38
C ARG A 42 -0.24 -35.95 -12.17
N GLU A 43 -0.62 -36.10 -13.43
CA GLU A 43 -0.11 -37.18 -14.29
C GLU A 43 1.35 -36.97 -14.69
N ALA A 44 1.74 -35.73 -15.03
CA ALA A 44 3.07 -35.42 -15.54
C ALA A 44 4.13 -35.18 -14.44
N LEU A 45 3.72 -34.67 -13.27
CA LEU A 45 4.62 -34.16 -12.23
C LEU A 45 4.39 -34.78 -10.85
N ASP A 46 3.46 -35.74 -10.73
CA ASP A 46 2.98 -36.32 -9.46
C ASP A 46 2.57 -35.26 -8.42
N SER A 47 2.23 -34.05 -8.88
CA SER A 47 1.95 -32.89 -8.04
C SER A 47 1.10 -31.87 -8.79
N ILE A 48 0.33 -31.06 -8.06
CA ILE A 48 -0.52 -30.04 -8.68
C ILE A 48 0.28 -28.75 -8.86
N VAL A 49 0.27 -28.23 -10.09
CA VAL A 49 0.88 -26.94 -10.41
C VAL A 49 0.19 -25.84 -9.59
N LYS A 50 0.95 -25.19 -8.71
CA LYS A 50 0.42 -24.13 -7.83
C LYS A 50 0.23 -22.78 -8.53
N PHE A 51 0.86 -22.58 -9.67
CA PHE A 51 0.92 -21.30 -10.38
C PHE A 51 0.90 -21.50 -11.89
N VAL A 52 0.01 -20.79 -12.57
CA VAL A 52 -0.04 -20.70 -14.04
C VAL A 52 -0.16 -19.24 -14.44
N ASP A 53 0.72 -18.78 -15.34
CA ASP A 53 0.59 -17.46 -15.95
C ASP A 53 -0.50 -17.50 -17.02
N LEU A 54 -1.48 -16.61 -16.92
CA LEU A 54 -2.60 -16.52 -17.86
C LEU A 54 -2.40 -15.39 -18.89
N GLY A 55 -1.33 -14.61 -18.78
CA GLY A 55 -1.12 -13.41 -19.59
C GLY A 55 -2.02 -12.24 -19.21
N GLU A 56 -1.84 -11.10 -19.87
CA GLU A 56 -2.67 -9.89 -19.71
C GLU A 56 -2.88 -9.43 -18.24
N ASP A 57 -1.81 -9.43 -17.44
CA ASP A 57 -1.86 -9.11 -16.01
C ASP A 57 -2.75 -10.07 -15.19
N ASN A 58 -2.90 -11.32 -15.62
CA ASN A 58 -3.61 -12.38 -14.91
C ASN A 58 -2.69 -13.56 -14.60
N LYS A 59 -2.87 -14.13 -13.42
CA LYS A 59 -2.31 -15.43 -13.08
C LYS A 59 -3.31 -16.27 -12.31
N LEU A 60 -3.20 -17.57 -12.48
CA LEU A 60 -3.95 -18.58 -11.76
C LEU A 60 -3.09 -19.15 -10.63
N ILE A 61 -3.70 -19.25 -9.45
CA ILE A 61 -3.12 -19.90 -8.29
C ILE A 61 -4.05 -21.03 -7.88
N LEU A 62 -3.49 -22.23 -7.76
CA LEU A 62 -4.19 -23.46 -7.38
C LEU A 62 -3.68 -23.93 -6.02
N GLU A 63 -4.60 -24.18 -5.09
CA GLU A 63 -4.29 -24.72 -3.76
C GLU A 63 -5.04 -26.04 -3.56
N PRO A 64 -4.37 -27.19 -3.62
CA PRO A 64 -5.01 -28.48 -3.48
C PRO A 64 -5.18 -28.92 -2.02
N LYS A 65 -6.27 -29.65 -1.74
CA LYS A 65 -6.52 -30.38 -0.48
C LYS A 65 -6.77 -31.86 -0.84
N PRO A 66 -5.70 -32.65 -1.02
CA PRO A 66 -5.80 -34.00 -1.58
C PRO A 66 -6.62 -34.96 -0.71
N GLU A 67 -6.58 -34.79 0.61
CA GLU A 67 -7.33 -35.59 1.59
C GLU A 67 -8.85 -35.54 1.34
N GLU A 68 -9.37 -34.37 0.99
CA GLU A 68 -10.79 -34.11 0.73
C GLU A 68 -11.15 -34.18 -0.76
N LYS A 69 -10.16 -34.45 -1.64
CA LYS A 69 -10.33 -34.43 -3.11
C LYS A 69 -10.95 -33.12 -3.63
N ILE A 70 -10.60 -32.00 -3.01
CA ILE A 70 -10.98 -30.66 -3.43
C ILE A 70 -9.75 -29.79 -3.71
N PHE A 71 -9.94 -28.73 -4.49
CA PHE A 71 -8.93 -27.70 -4.69
C PHE A 71 -9.60 -26.34 -4.84
N GLY A 72 -8.87 -25.32 -4.40
CA GLY A 72 -9.21 -23.92 -4.65
C GLY A 72 -8.48 -23.44 -5.89
N ALA A 73 -9.14 -22.60 -6.68
CA ALA A 73 -8.55 -21.87 -7.78
C ALA A 73 -8.82 -20.37 -7.62
N ALA A 74 -7.80 -19.54 -7.75
CA ALA A 74 -7.96 -18.09 -7.77
C ALA A 74 -7.28 -17.47 -8.99
N ILE A 75 -8.02 -16.62 -9.70
CA ILE A 75 -7.47 -15.72 -10.71
C ILE A 75 -7.13 -14.41 -10.01
N VAL A 76 -5.87 -13.99 -10.09
CA VAL A 76 -5.36 -12.77 -9.46
C VAL A 76 -4.54 -11.94 -10.43
N SER A 77 -4.18 -10.70 -10.05
CA SER A 77 -3.29 -9.88 -10.88
C SER A 77 -1.89 -10.47 -10.87
N SER A 78 -1.16 -10.37 -12.00
CA SER A 78 0.22 -10.88 -12.11
C SER A 78 1.13 -10.34 -11.00
N LYS A 79 0.88 -9.10 -10.55
CA LYS A 79 1.63 -8.36 -9.52
C LYS A 79 1.36 -8.81 -8.09
N ASP A 80 0.34 -9.62 -7.84
CA ASP A 80 0.02 -10.07 -6.49
C ASP A 80 1.07 -11.04 -5.94
N ASN A 81 1.21 -11.16 -4.62
CA ASN A 81 2.12 -12.13 -4.04
C ASN A 81 1.48 -13.54 -4.09
N THR A 82 2.15 -14.49 -4.75
CA THR A 82 1.64 -15.87 -4.92
C THR A 82 1.48 -16.61 -3.60
N LEU A 83 2.44 -16.48 -2.67
CA LEU A 83 2.42 -17.14 -1.36
C LEU A 83 1.28 -16.62 -0.49
N LEU A 84 1.06 -15.30 -0.49
CA LEU A 84 -0.04 -14.68 0.27
C LEU A 84 -1.39 -15.17 -0.24
N VAL A 85 -1.58 -15.22 -1.56
CA VAL A 85 -2.83 -15.69 -2.16
C VAL A 85 -3.05 -17.18 -1.89
N SER A 86 -2.02 -18.03 -2.06
CA SER A 86 -2.09 -19.46 -1.72
C SER A 86 -2.48 -19.66 -0.26
N LYS A 87 -1.88 -18.92 0.69
CA LYS A 87 -2.25 -18.95 2.11
C LYS A 87 -3.70 -18.48 2.36
N ILE A 88 -4.17 -17.46 1.65
CA ILE A 88 -5.58 -17.03 1.73
C ILE A 88 -6.50 -18.14 1.22
N LEU A 89 -6.18 -18.74 0.07
CA LEU A 89 -6.96 -19.80 -0.54
C LEU A 89 -7.00 -21.03 0.37
N GLY A 90 -5.86 -21.40 0.95
CA GLY A 90 -5.75 -22.51 1.89
C GLY A 90 -6.61 -22.31 3.15
N ASN A 91 -6.65 -21.09 3.70
CA ASN A 91 -7.54 -20.76 4.81
C ASN A 91 -9.03 -20.85 4.41
N ILE A 92 -9.40 -20.25 3.27
CA ILE A 92 -10.78 -20.31 2.77
C ILE A 92 -11.22 -21.76 2.54
N LEU A 93 -10.35 -22.59 1.97
CA LEU A 93 -10.61 -24.01 1.78
C LEU A 93 -10.75 -24.76 3.10
N GLN A 94 -9.91 -24.47 4.10
CA GLN A 94 -10.00 -25.13 5.40
C GLN A 94 -11.31 -24.78 6.10
N ASP A 95 -11.63 -23.49 6.21
CA ASP A 95 -12.88 -23.03 6.82
C ASP A 95 -14.11 -23.59 6.07
N PHE A 96 -13.99 -23.75 4.75
CA PHE A 96 -15.02 -24.40 3.94
C PHE A 96 -15.14 -25.90 4.23
N ILE A 97 -14.04 -26.63 4.36
CA ILE A 97 -14.06 -28.06 4.73
C ILE A 97 -14.68 -28.22 6.12
N ASP A 98 -14.26 -27.40 7.09
CA ASP A 98 -14.70 -27.50 8.47
C ASP A 98 -16.23 -27.31 8.61
N ASP A 99 -16.82 -26.43 7.78
CA ASP A 99 -18.26 -26.13 7.80
C ASP A 99 -19.12 -27.06 6.93
N PHE A 100 -18.55 -27.68 5.89
CA PHE A 100 -19.32 -28.39 4.85
C PHE A 100 -18.92 -29.86 4.62
N SER A 101 -17.80 -30.32 5.14
CA SER A 101 -17.43 -31.74 5.11
C SER A 101 -18.33 -32.55 6.04
N PRO A 102 -18.71 -33.80 5.69
CA PRO A 102 -18.33 -34.55 4.49
C PRO A 102 -19.32 -34.45 3.32
N ASP A 103 -20.50 -33.88 3.54
CA ASP A 103 -21.61 -33.98 2.59
C ASP A 103 -21.56 -32.92 1.48
N TYR A 104 -20.88 -31.79 1.74
CA TYR A 104 -20.71 -30.67 0.81
C TYR A 104 -22.02 -30.19 0.17
N LEU A 105 -23.12 -30.25 0.92
CA LEU A 105 -24.45 -29.84 0.46
C LEU A 105 -24.59 -28.32 0.54
N ILE A 106 -24.43 -27.66 -0.61
CA ILE A 106 -24.46 -26.20 -0.72
C ILE A 106 -25.82 -25.76 -1.26
N ASP A 107 -26.72 -25.38 -0.35
CA ASP A 107 -27.93 -24.62 -0.65
C ASP A 107 -27.68 -23.10 -0.79
N THR A 108 -28.72 -22.32 -1.11
CA THR A 108 -28.60 -20.86 -1.23
C THR A 108 -28.27 -20.16 0.09
N LYS A 109 -28.58 -20.76 1.25
CA LYS A 109 -28.28 -20.21 2.58
C LYS A 109 -26.81 -20.44 2.97
N SER A 110 -26.26 -21.59 2.62
CA SER A 110 -24.84 -21.94 2.79
C SER A 110 -23.93 -21.16 1.85
N MET A 111 -24.35 -20.84 0.63
CA MET A 111 -23.60 -19.90 -0.23
C MET A 111 -23.31 -18.56 0.46
N ARG A 112 -24.25 -18.05 1.27
CA ARG A 112 -24.02 -16.82 2.05
C ARG A 112 -22.98 -17.01 3.15
N LYS A 113 -22.91 -18.20 3.77
CA LYS A 113 -21.86 -18.52 4.75
C LYS A 113 -20.48 -18.58 4.09
N VAL A 114 -20.36 -19.23 2.93
CA VAL A 114 -19.09 -19.26 2.17
C VAL A 114 -18.65 -17.85 1.75
N ASP A 115 -19.61 -17.00 1.35
CA ASP A 115 -19.35 -15.58 1.09
C ASP A 115 -18.82 -14.83 2.32
N ILE A 116 -19.32 -15.15 3.52
CA ILE A 116 -18.84 -14.56 4.78
C ILE A 116 -17.43 -15.06 5.08
N ILE A 117 -17.16 -16.37 4.98
CA ILE A 117 -15.83 -16.97 5.16
C ILE A 117 -14.80 -16.33 4.22
N ALA A 118 -15.15 -16.22 2.93
CA ALA A 118 -14.31 -15.58 1.93
C ALA A 118 -14.07 -14.11 2.29
N LYS A 119 -15.12 -13.36 2.67
CA LYS A 119 -14.98 -11.95 3.06
C LYS A 119 -14.14 -11.77 4.32
N GLU A 120 -14.32 -12.59 5.35
CA GLU A 120 -13.58 -12.48 6.61
C GLU A 120 -12.09 -12.75 6.43
N ASN A 121 -11.75 -13.79 5.66
CA ASN A 121 -10.37 -14.09 5.29
C ASN A 121 -9.73 -12.97 4.44
N LEU A 122 -10.52 -12.26 3.63
CA LEU A 122 -10.06 -11.13 2.82
C LEU A 122 -10.01 -9.79 3.57
N LYS A 123 -10.88 -9.57 4.57
CA LYS A 123 -11.12 -8.27 5.25
C LYS A 123 -9.90 -7.73 5.98
N ARG A 124 -8.98 -8.59 6.44
CA ARG A 124 -7.73 -8.18 7.12
C ARG A 124 -6.48 -8.22 6.25
N LYS A 125 -6.57 -8.82 5.07
CA LYS A 125 -5.42 -9.04 4.17
C LYS A 125 -5.45 -8.15 2.92
N THR A 126 -6.55 -7.43 2.71
CA THR A 126 -6.68 -6.45 1.61
C THR A 126 -6.38 -5.04 2.12
N ALA A 127 -5.66 -4.25 1.31
CA ALA A 127 -5.50 -2.84 1.60
C ALA A 127 -6.87 -2.14 1.54
N PRO A 128 -7.15 -1.16 2.42
CA PRO A 128 -8.30 -0.29 2.21
C PRO A 128 -8.22 0.38 0.83
N SER A 129 -9.37 0.81 0.32
CA SER A 129 -9.41 1.43 -1.00
C SER A 129 -8.45 2.63 -1.08
N LEU A 130 -7.96 2.91 -2.27
CA LEU A 130 -7.05 4.04 -2.51
C LEU A 130 -7.61 5.38 -2.00
N ARG A 131 -8.92 5.61 -2.17
CA ARG A 131 -9.58 6.84 -1.71
C ARG A 131 -9.52 6.98 -0.19
N ILE A 132 -9.80 5.90 0.54
CA ILE A 132 -9.76 5.89 2.01
C ILE A 132 -8.32 6.16 2.49
N ARG A 133 -7.34 5.49 1.89
CA ARG A 133 -5.91 5.69 2.23
C ARG A 133 -5.44 7.12 1.98
N LEU A 134 -5.91 7.76 0.91
CA LEU A 134 -5.61 9.17 0.65
C LEU A 134 -6.23 10.08 1.72
N ILE A 135 -7.50 9.85 2.10
CA ILE A 135 -8.15 10.61 3.16
C ILE A 135 -7.39 10.45 4.49
N GLU A 136 -7.03 9.23 4.86
CA GLU A 136 -6.22 8.94 6.06
C GLU A 136 -4.87 9.67 6.02
N THR A 137 -4.23 9.68 4.85
CA THR A 137 -2.96 10.39 4.65
C THR A 137 -3.14 11.88 4.93
N TRP A 138 -4.13 12.54 4.31
CA TRP A 138 -4.36 13.97 4.51
C TRP A 138 -4.82 14.31 5.94
N LEU A 139 -5.58 13.43 6.58
CA LEU A 139 -6.01 13.58 7.97
C LEU A 139 -4.81 13.61 8.95
N ILE A 140 -3.72 12.92 8.62
CA ILE A 140 -2.46 12.97 9.39
C ILE A 140 -1.59 14.14 8.93
N LEU A 141 -1.46 14.36 7.63
CA LEU A 141 -0.55 15.34 7.05
C LEU A 141 -0.94 16.79 7.34
N ILE A 142 -2.24 17.12 7.38
CA ILE A 142 -2.67 18.50 7.63
C ILE A 142 -2.30 18.93 9.06
N PRO A 143 -2.70 18.23 10.14
CA PRO A 143 -2.30 18.60 11.50
C PRO A 143 -0.79 18.60 11.68
N LEU A 144 -0.10 17.62 11.11
CA LEU A 144 1.36 17.53 11.19
C LEU A 144 2.03 18.70 10.46
N GLY A 145 1.54 19.07 9.28
CA GLY A 145 2.05 20.21 8.52
C GLY A 145 1.85 21.53 9.25
N ILE A 146 0.67 21.75 9.85
CA ILE A 146 0.39 22.93 10.68
C ILE A 146 1.34 22.98 11.88
N LEU A 147 1.47 21.87 12.62
CA LEU A 147 2.35 21.78 13.79
C LEU A 147 3.80 22.07 13.43
N LEU A 148 4.32 21.44 12.38
CA LEU A 148 5.72 21.59 11.97
C LEU A 148 5.99 22.99 11.41
N THR A 149 5.03 23.59 10.70
CA THR A 149 5.15 24.99 10.25
C THR A 149 5.15 25.95 11.44
N PHE A 150 4.28 25.73 12.43
CA PHE A 150 4.25 26.53 13.65
C PHE A 150 5.57 26.45 14.44
N LEU A 151 6.12 25.23 14.58
CA LEU A 151 7.42 25.02 15.19
C LEU A 151 8.54 25.76 14.45
N ASN A 152 8.50 25.81 13.11
CA ASN A 152 9.45 26.58 12.30
C ASN A 152 9.41 28.07 12.59
N ILE A 153 8.22 28.64 12.63
CA ILE A 153 8.03 30.06 12.93
C ILE A 153 8.61 30.37 14.31
N MET A 154 8.26 29.56 15.32
CA MET A 154 8.74 29.75 16.70
C MET A 154 10.26 29.58 16.81
N ALA A 155 10.82 28.56 16.17
CA ALA A 155 12.26 28.32 16.16
C ALA A 155 12.99 29.50 15.52
N THR A 156 12.51 29.97 14.37
CA THR A 156 13.14 31.09 13.69
C THR A 156 13.02 32.38 14.48
N GLU A 157 11.85 32.69 15.05
CA GLU A 157 11.68 33.87 15.91
C GLU A 157 12.60 33.83 17.13
N TYR A 158 12.76 32.66 17.76
CA TYR A 158 13.71 32.47 18.85
C TYR A 158 15.14 32.78 18.42
N PHE A 159 15.59 32.28 17.26
CA PHE A 159 16.93 32.58 16.75
C PHE A 159 17.12 34.06 16.40
N VAL A 160 16.17 34.66 15.68
CA VAL A 160 16.25 36.08 15.30
C VAL A 160 16.24 36.99 16.54
N SER A 161 15.38 36.71 17.53
CA SER A 161 15.26 37.51 18.74
C SER A 161 16.41 37.32 19.73
N SER A 162 16.92 36.09 19.90
CA SER A 162 18.09 35.81 20.75
C SER A 162 19.38 36.42 20.19
N LEU A 163 19.49 36.51 18.86
CA LEU A 163 20.62 37.15 18.18
C LEU A 163 20.52 38.69 18.18
N TYR A 164 19.32 39.26 18.24
CA TYR A 164 19.12 40.73 18.20
C TYR A 164 19.73 41.49 19.41
N TYR A 165 20.02 40.81 20.52
CA TYR A 165 20.61 41.42 21.72
C TYR A 165 22.14 41.55 21.68
N ARG A 166 22.80 41.17 20.58
CA ARG A 166 24.24 41.37 20.37
C ARG A 166 24.47 42.17 19.09
N PHE A 167 25.20 43.28 19.19
CA PHE A 167 25.70 43.99 18.01
C PHE A 167 26.77 43.12 17.34
N PHE A 168 26.39 42.36 16.31
CA PHE A 168 27.32 41.57 15.52
C PHE A 168 27.97 42.42 14.44
N SER A 169 29.25 42.17 14.18
CA SER A 169 29.93 42.65 12.97
C SER A 169 29.43 41.89 11.73
N MET A 170 29.56 42.50 10.54
CA MET A 170 29.17 41.83 9.28
C MET A 170 29.88 40.49 9.07
N ASP A 171 31.13 40.36 9.52
CA ASP A 171 31.90 39.12 9.44
C ASP A 171 31.33 38.03 10.36
N GLU A 172 30.90 38.38 11.58
CA GLU A 172 30.27 37.42 12.50
C GLU A 172 28.90 36.95 11.98
N ILE A 173 28.15 37.83 11.31
CA ILE A 173 26.88 37.49 10.66
C ILE A 173 27.12 36.45 9.56
N LEU A 174 28.11 36.69 8.68
CA LEU A 174 28.43 35.82 7.55
C LEU A 174 29.05 34.48 7.96
N ILE A 175 29.95 34.49 8.95
CA ILE A 175 30.76 33.31 9.29
C ILE A 175 30.08 32.44 10.36
N SER A 176 29.34 33.03 11.30
CA SER A 176 28.77 32.28 12.42
C SER A 176 27.26 32.13 12.35
N ILE A 177 26.52 33.18 11.99
CA ILE A 177 25.05 33.17 12.10
C ILE A 177 24.39 32.52 10.89
N ILE A 178 24.75 32.94 9.68
CA ILE A 178 24.16 32.41 8.45
C ILE A 178 24.31 30.88 8.35
N PRO A 179 25.50 30.27 8.60
CA PRO A 179 25.63 28.83 8.52
C PRO A 179 24.78 28.07 9.55
N GLN A 180 24.65 28.59 10.77
CA GLN A 180 23.83 27.96 11.81
C GLN A 180 22.35 28.01 11.44
N VAL A 181 21.85 29.18 11.01
CA VAL A 181 20.47 29.34 10.53
C VAL A 181 20.20 28.40 9.35
N VAL A 182 21.13 28.31 8.40
CA VAL A 182 21.04 27.40 7.26
C VAL A 182 20.94 25.93 7.68
N ILE A 183 21.79 25.47 8.59
CA ILE A 183 21.78 24.07 9.07
C ILE A 183 20.46 23.76 9.78
N ILE A 184 20.01 24.66 10.67
CA ILE A 184 18.76 24.48 11.41
C ILE A 184 17.58 24.42 10.45
N SER A 185 17.50 25.37 9.51
CA SER A 185 16.47 25.36 8.47
C SER A 185 16.54 24.10 7.61
N LEU A 186 17.73 23.59 7.28
CA LEU A 186 17.87 22.35 6.51
C LEU A 186 17.31 21.14 7.27
N VAL A 187 17.69 20.97 8.54
CA VAL A 187 17.20 19.87 9.40
C VAL A 187 15.69 19.95 9.52
N GLU A 188 15.17 21.15 9.73
CA GLU A 188 13.75 21.39 9.85
C GLU A 188 12.98 21.06 8.56
N LEU A 189 13.49 21.49 7.41
CA LEU A 189 12.90 21.16 6.12
C LEU A 189 12.91 19.64 5.87
N ILE A 190 13.98 18.94 6.27
CA ILE A 190 14.03 17.48 6.22
C ILE A 190 12.95 16.85 7.11
N LEU A 191 12.70 17.39 8.30
CA LEU A 191 11.66 16.87 9.19
C LEU A 191 10.26 17.13 8.63
N VAL A 192 9.98 18.39 8.25
CA VAL A 192 8.70 18.85 7.70
C VAL A 192 8.32 18.05 6.45
N PHE A 193 9.24 17.99 5.49
CA PHE A 193 8.95 17.37 4.21
C PHE A 193 9.29 15.88 4.19
N GLY A 194 10.36 15.45 4.84
CA GLY A 194 10.77 14.04 4.83
C GLY A 194 9.78 13.15 5.58
N ILE A 195 9.43 13.46 6.83
CA ILE A 195 8.55 12.60 7.65
C ILE A 195 7.15 12.54 7.03
N ALA A 196 6.60 13.68 6.64
CA ALA A 196 5.30 13.74 5.99
C ALA A 196 5.26 12.91 4.70
N ASN A 197 6.26 13.08 3.82
CA ASN A 197 6.28 12.35 2.57
C ASN A 197 6.56 10.85 2.76
N PHE A 198 7.34 10.49 3.77
CA PHE A 198 7.48 9.10 4.20
C PHE A 198 6.13 8.49 4.60
N ILE A 199 5.34 9.17 5.43
CA ILE A 199 4.01 8.73 5.85
C ILE A 199 3.09 8.59 4.64
N SER A 200 3.11 9.57 3.73
CA SER A 200 2.35 9.53 2.48
C SER A 200 2.68 8.30 1.63
N GLY A 201 3.96 8.03 1.41
CA GLY A 201 4.41 6.84 0.68
C GLY A 201 3.99 5.53 1.34
N TYR A 202 4.11 5.48 2.66
CA TYR A 202 3.79 4.30 3.46
C TYR A 202 2.30 3.96 3.45
N ILE A 203 1.41 4.96 3.52
CA ILE A 203 -0.05 4.73 3.55
C ILE A 203 -0.61 4.46 2.15
N THR A 204 -0.19 5.24 1.15
CA THR A 204 -0.83 5.22 -0.19
C THR A 204 -0.60 3.91 -0.95
N LEU A 205 0.56 3.25 -0.74
CA LEU A 205 0.96 1.99 -1.39
C LEU A 205 0.82 2.02 -2.92
N ASN A 206 0.91 3.20 -3.53
CA ASN A 206 0.96 3.38 -4.97
C ASN A 206 1.96 4.49 -5.24
N LEU A 207 3.08 4.15 -5.88
CA LEU A 207 4.20 5.07 -6.06
C LEU A 207 3.82 6.36 -6.82
N ARG A 208 3.03 6.24 -7.91
CA ARG A 208 2.64 7.40 -8.72
C ARG A 208 1.77 8.37 -7.92
N ILE A 209 0.85 7.82 -7.14
CA ILE A 209 -0.07 8.63 -6.35
C ILE A 209 0.64 9.19 -5.12
N ALA A 210 1.53 8.43 -4.51
CA ALA A 210 2.38 8.91 -3.42
C ALA A 210 3.24 10.10 -3.87
N ALA A 211 3.84 10.03 -5.07
CA ALA A 211 4.61 11.14 -5.64
C ALA A 211 3.73 12.36 -5.95
N LEU A 212 2.55 12.17 -6.53
CA LEU A 212 1.59 13.26 -6.76
C LEU A 212 1.15 13.90 -5.44
N ASN A 213 0.87 13.08 -4.43
CA ASN A 213 0.47 13.52 -3.11
C ASN A 213 1.58 14.30 -2.42
N THR A 214 2.83 13.88 -2.60
CA THR A 214 4.01 14.61 -2.16
C THR A 214 4.11 16.00 -2.78
N LEU A 215 3.86 16.13 -4.10
CA LEU A 215 3.85 17.43 -4.77
C LEU A 215 2.70 18.33 -4.29
N LEU A 216 1.52 17.77 -4.05
CA LEU A 216 0.37 18.51 -3.50
C LEU A 216 0.64 19.00 -2.07
N TYR A 217 1.16 18.12 -1.22
CA TYR A 217 1.55 18.47 0.14
C TYR A 217 2.65 19.53 0.16
N PHE A 218 3.60 19.41 -0.77
CA PHE A 218 4.65 20.40 -0.95
C PHE A 218 4.09 21.78 -1.29
N GLY A 219 3.19 21.87 -2.27
CA GLY A 219 2.50 23.12 -2.61
C GLY A 219 1.68 23.70 -1.45
N TYR A 220 1.01 22.84 -0.68
CA TYR A 220 0.25 23.25 0.52
C TYR A 220 1.14 23.90 1.57
N ILE A 221 2.27 23.27 1.93
CA ILE A 221 3.23 23.86 2.87
C ILE A 221 3.75 25.19 2.34
N LEU A 222 4.08 25.25 1.06
CA LEU A 222 4.66 26.45 0.45
C LEU A 222 3.72 27.67 0.56
N ILE A 223 2.41 27.44 0.36
CA ILE A 223 1.37 28.47 0.58
C ILE A 223 1.36 28.92 2.05
N PHE A 224 1.35 27.98 3.00
CA PHE A 224 1.35 28.29 4.43
C PHE A 224 2.60 29.08 4.86
N TYR A 225 3.76 28.71 4.32
CA TYR A 225 5.00 29.44 4.58
C TYR A 225 4.97 30.85 4.00
N PHE A 226 4.56 31.05 2.75
CA PHE A 226 4.47 32.40 2.18
C PHE A 226 3.53 33.32 2.93
N ILE A 227 2.46 32.79 3.54
CA ILE A 227 1.54 33.56 4.38
C ILE A 227 2.20 33.93 5.73
N SER A 228 3.04 33.06 6.27
CA SER A 228 3.51 33.18 7.65
C SER A 228 4.87 33.86 7.82
N VAL A 229 5.65 34.03 6.75
CA VAL A 229 7.09 34.20 6.85
C VAL A 229 7.58 35.60 6.49
N LYS A 230 8.52 36.12 7.29
CA LYS A 230 9.29 37.34 6.97
C LYS A 230 10.19 37.10 5.73
N PRO A 231 10.39 38.08 4.83
CA PRO A 231 11.03 37.89 3.52
C PRO A 231 12.37 37.15 3.50
N VAL A 232 13.18 37.29 4.57
CA VAL A 232 14.51 36.69 4.71
C VAL A 232 14.47 35.15 4.70
N LEU A 233 13.45 34.55 5.29
CA LEU A 233 13.27 33.10 5.35
C LEU A 233 12.78 32.51 4.02
N GLY A 234 12.06 33.29 3.21
CA GLY A 234 11.65 32.88 1.87
C GLY A 234 12.85 32.56 0.97
N ILE A 235 13.95 33.29 1.14
CA ILE A 235 15.20 33.09 0.38
C ILE A 235 15.83 31.74 0.72
N ILE A 236 15.83 31.33 2.00
CA ILE A 236 16.37 30.04 2.44
C ILE A 236 15.61 28.89 1.78
N ILE A 237 14.27 28.96 1.77
CA ILE A 237 13.43 27.91 1.17
C ILE A 237 13.66 27.82 -0.34
N ILE A 238 13.70 28.96 -1.04
CA ILE A 238 13.99 29.00 -2.48
C ILE A 238 15.35 28.37 -2.77
N THR A 239 16.35 28.66 -1.93
CA THR A 239 17.71 28.13 -2.07
C THR A 239 17.76 26.60 -1.88
N PHE A 240 17.02 26.06 -0.91
CA PHE A 240 16.95 24.61 -0.64
C PHE A 240 15.88 23.87 -1.44
N PHE A 241 15.09 24.57 -2.25
CA PHE A 241 13.95 24.04 -2.98
C PHE A 241 14.24 22.75 -3.76
N PRO A 242 15.32 22.65 -4.57
CA PRO A 242 15.61 21.43 -5.31
C PRO A 242 15.90 20.25 -4.39
N PHE A 243 16.63 20.50 -3.29
CA PHE A 243 16.99 19.47 -2.32
C PHE A 243 15.76 18.94 -1.60
N ILE A 244 14.85 19.82 -1.19
CA ILE A 244 13.61 19.43 -0.49
C ILE A 244 12.76 18.52 -1.38
N ILE A 245 12.63 18.83 -2.67
CA ILE A 245 11.87 18.00 -3.62
C ILE A 245 12.50 16.61 -3.72
N ILE A 246 13.81 16.52 -3.88
CA ILE A 246 14.51 15.23 -3.95
C ILE A 246 14.32 14.44 -2.66
N ALA A 247 14.57 15.06 -1.51
CA ALA A 247 14.41 14.42 -0.20
C ALA A 247 12.97 13.93 0.03
N SER A 248 11.98 14.72 -0.39
CA SER A 248 10.55 14.37 -0.30
C SER A 248 10.20 13.14 -1.14
N LEU A 249 10.67 13.10 -2.39
CA LEU A 249 10.42 11.97 -3.29
C LEU A 249 11.14 10.71 -2.80
N VAL A 250 12.38 10.84 -2.32
CA VAL A 250 13.14 9.72 -1.72
C VAL A 250 12.42 9.19 -0.48
N ALA A 251 11.98 10.07 0.43
CA ALA A 251 11.25 9.67 1.63
C ALA A 251 9.94 8.93 1.28
N SER A 252 9.18 9.44 0.30
CA SER A 252 7.97 8.81 -0.22
C SER A 252 8.24 7.42 -0.81
N TYR A 253 9.33 7.27 -1.57
CA TYR A 253 9.75 6.00 -2.12
C TYR A 253 10.14 4.98 -1.03
N VAL A 254 10.94 5.40 -0.04
CA VAL A 254 11.35 4.54 1.08
C VAL A 254 10.14 4.09 1.90
N GLY A 255 9.21 5.01 2.20
CA GLY A 255 7.96 4.69 2.88
C GLY A 255 7.13 3.66 2.10
N HIS A 256 7.04 3.81 0.78
CA HIS A 256 6.34 2.87 -0.10
C HIS A 256 6.94 1.46 -0.05
N ILE A 257 8.27 1.32 -0.13
CA ILE A 257 8.95 0.02 -0.07
C ILE A 257 8.68 -0.67 1.26
N LEU A 258 8.84 0.03 2.38
CA LEU A 258 8.63 -0.55 3.72
C LEU A 258 7.19 -1.03 3.90
N ALA A 259 6.22 -0.28 3.37
CA ALA A 259 4.81 -0.67 3.44
C ALA A 259 4.51 -1.92 2.60
N LEU A 260 5.18 -2.10 1.45
CA LEU A 260 5.10 -3.33 0.66
C LEU A 260 5.70 -4.52 1.42
N GLN A 261 6.91 -4.37 1.98
CA GLN A 261 7.59 -5.42 2.74
C GLN A 261 6.76 -5.90 3.95
N LYS A 262 6.16 -4.97 4.69
CA LYS A 262 5.29 -5.31 5.83
C LYS A 262 4.07 -6.13 5.42
N LYS A 263 3.54 -5.89 4.21
CA LYS A 263 2.39 -6.65 3.68
C LYS A 263 2.76 -8.01 3.11
N THR A 264 4.02 -8.20 2.70
CA THR A 264 4.49 -9.52 2.24
C THR A 264 4.86 -10.45 3.40
N LEU A 265 5.20 -9.90 4.58
CA LEU A 265 5.65 -10.67 5.75
C LEU A 265 4.52 -11.09 6.71
N LYS A 266 3.27 -10.63 6.53
CA LYS A 266 2.10 -11.01 7.34
C LYS A 266 1.12 -11.86 6.54
#